data_AF-A0A8C6SUK0-F1
#
_entry.id   AF-A0A8C6SUK0-F1
#
_cell.length_a   1.000
_cell.length_b   1.000
_cell.length_c   1.000
_cell.angle_alpha   90.00
_cell.angle_beta   90.00
_cell.angle_gamma   90.00
#
_symmetry.space_group_name_H-M   'P 1'
#
loop_
_entity.id
_entity.type
_entity.pdbx_description
1 polymer ?
#
loop_
_entity_poly.entity_id
_entity_poly.type
_entity_poly.pdbx_seq_one_letter_code
_entity_poly.pdbx_strand_id
1 'polypeptide(L)'
;KLTAKKYKLQLLISGDRYNGKDDFAVVLQPFIQNYFIPYIGVDTSFYSLDCFHLSERAQAEMAIALWNNMLEPVGRKTAFNDYTYNRSKIHCPTQV
;
A
#
# COMPACT_ATOMS: atom_id res chain seq x y z
N LYS A 1 3.54 -8.33 18.80
CA LYS A 1 4.49 -8.21 17.66
C LYS A 1 4.07 -7.13 16.65
N LEU A 2 2.81 -7.12 16.16
CA LEU A 2 2.28 -6.10 15.24
C LEU A 2 2.34 -4.67 15.81
N THR A 3 1.93 -4.48 17.07
CA THR A 3 1.97 -3.17 17.76
C THR A 3 3.38 -2.58 17.85
N ALA A 4 4.38 -3.42 18.15
CA ALA A 4 5.79 -3.00 18.20
C ALA A 4 6.33 -2.59 16.82
N LYS A 5 5.92 -3.29 15.75
CA LYS A 5 6.28 -2.90 14.37
C LYS A 5 5.66 -1.55 13.99
N LYS A 6 4.38 -1.32 14.33
CA LYS A 6 3.68 -0.05 14.09
C LYS A 6 4.33 1.11 14.84
N TYR A 7 4.72 0.88 16.10
CA TYR A 7 5.44 1.86 16.91
C TYR A 7 6.81 2.22 16.33
N LYS A 8 7.59 1.19 15.91
CA LYS A 8 8.90 1.42 15.27
C LYS A 8 8.79 2.21 13.97
N LEU A 9 7.75 1.95 13.18
CA LEU A 9 7.49 2.71 11.96
C LEU A 9 7.13 4.17 12.24
N GLN A 10 6.29 4.42 13.24
CA GLN A 10 5.98 5.78 13.68
C GLN A 10 7.24 6.54 14.11
N LEU A 11 8.11 5.92 14.92
CA LEU A 11 9.39 6.51 15.33
C LEU A 11 10.31 6.85 14.14
N LEU A 12 10.31 6.02 13.09
CA LEU A 12 11.11 6.27 11.89
C LEU A 12 10.57 7.46 11.08
N ILE A 13 9.25 7.64 11.04
CA ILE A 13 8.59 8.73 10.31
C ILE A 13 8.69 10.04 11.09
N SER A 14 8.50 10.00 12.42
CA SER A 14 8.50 11.19 13.27
C SER A 14 9.88 11.58 13.81
N GLY A 15 10.92 10.79 13.53
CA GLY A 15 12.28 11.06 14.01
C GLY A 15 13.03 12.07 13.15
N ASP A 16 14.14 12.59 13.69
CA ASP A 16 14.90 13.69 13.07
C ASP A 16 15.60 13.32 11.75
N ARG A 17 15.69 12.03 11.41
CA ARG A 17 16.40 11.55 10.22
C ARG A 17 15.93 12.22 8.91
N TYR A 18 14.64 12.52 8.82
CA TYR A 18 14.01 13.08 7.62
C TYR A 18 13.37 14.45 7.89
N ASN A 19 13.42 14.93 9.13
CA ASN A 19 12.83 16.20 9.52
C ASN A 19 13.68 17.37 8.98
N GLY A 20 13.05 18.41 8.43
CA GLY A 20 13.73 19.61 7.93
C GLY A 20 14.55 19.43 6.65
N LYS A 21 14.35 18.34 5.90
CA LYS A 21 14.91 18.19 4.55
C LYS A 21 14.00 18.87 3.53
N ASP A 22 14.58 19.76 2.72
CA ASP A 22 13.84 20.50 1.70
C ASP A 22 13.69 19.73 0.38
N ASP A 23 14.40 18.62 0.23
CA ASP A 23 14.50 17.82 -1.01
C ASP A 23 13.80 16.46 -0.94
N PHE A 24 13.23 16.09 0.21
CA PHE A 24 12.65 14.77 0.43
C PHE A 24 11.56 14.76 1.49
N ALA A 25 10.54 13.92 1.29
CA ALA A 25 9.46 13.70 2.26
C ALA A 25 9.22 12.20 2.51
N VAL A 26 8.81 11.86 3.74
CA VAL A 26 8.37 10.51 4.10
C VAL A 26 6.86 10.50 4.28
N VAL A 27 6.18 9.69 3.47
CA VAL A 27 4.72 9.50 3.57
C VAL A 27 4.40 8.01 3.66
N LEU A 28 3.76 7.60 4.74
CA LEU A 28 3.32 6.22 4.92
C LEU A 28 2.17 5.89 3.97
N GLN A 29 2.23 4.74 3.28
CA GLN A 29 1.17 4.25 2.41
C GLN A 29 0.60 2.92 2.97
N PRO A 30 -0.48 2.94 3.78
CA PRO A 30 -0.91 1.76 4.54
C PRO A 30 -1.78 0.77 3.76
N PHE A 31 -1.87 0.83 2.43
CA PHE A 31 -2.77 -0.02 1.62
C PHE A 31 -2.58 -1.56 1.80
N ILE A 32 -1.45 -2.01 2.36
CA ILE A 32 -1.20 -3.43 2.70
C ILE A 32 -1.38 -3.75 4.19
N GLN A 33 -1.79 -2.79 5.03
CA GLN A 33 -1.81 -2.98 6.48
C GLN A 33 -2.91 -3.95 6.92
N ASN A 34 -4.11 -3.79 6.37
CA ASN A 34 -5.26 -4.67 6.59
C ASN A 34 -5.43 -5.60 5.39
N TYR A 35 -4.31 -6.14 4.88
CA TYR A 35 -4.33 -7.06 3.76
C TYR A 35 -5.04 -8.36 4.20
N PHE A 36 -6.06 -8.76 3.43
CA PHE A 36 -6.58 -10.14 3.40
C PHE A 36 -5.96 -10.89 2.21
N ILE A 37 -4.84 -11.61 2.43
CA ILE A 37 -4.32 -12.56 1.44
C ILE A 37 -5.33 -13.66 1.59
N PRO A 38 -6.20 -13.90 0.59
CA PRO A 38 -7.16 -14.97 0.72
C PRO A 38 -6.33 -16.21 0.96
N TYR A 39 -6.36 -16.68 2.18
CA TYR A 39 -5.86 -17.97 2.63
C TYR A 39 -7.10 -18.43 3.36
N ILE A 40 -8.10 -18.95 2.65
CA ILE A 40 -8.25 -20.37 2.31
C ILE A 40 -9.04 -20.48 0.98
N GLY A 41 -8.54 -21.22 -0.04
CA GLY A 41 -9.29 -21.53 -1.30
C GLY A 41 -8.97 -20.67 -2.54
N VAL A 42 -7.75 -20.13 -2.58
CA VAL A 42 -7.25 -18.95 -3.29
C VAL A 42 -7.32 -19.02 -4.82
N ASP A 43 -7.77 -17.92 -5.44
CA ASP A 43 -7.50 -17.63 -6.85
C ASP A 43 -5.97 -17.60 -7.06
N THR A 44 -5.44 -18.68 -7.64
CA THR A 44 -4.00 -18.85 -7.86
C THR A 44 -3.44 -17.82 -8.84
N SER A 45 -4.30 -17.09 -9.57
CA SER A 45 -3.87 -16.03 -10.47
C SER A 45 -3.20 -14.85 -9.78
N PHE A 46 -3.25 -14.75 -8.44
CA PHE A 46 -2.51 -13.74 -7.66
C PHE A 46 -1.05 -14.12 -7.36
N TYR A 47 -0.63 -15.35 -7.62
CA TYR A 47 0.74 -15.80 -7.40
C TYR A 47 1.44 -16.16 -8.71
N SER A 48 2.77 -16.07 -8.68
CA SER A 48 3.64 -16.59 -9.73
C SER A 48 3.72 -18.12 -9.67
N LEU A 49 4.46 -18.72 -10.61
CA LEU A 49 4.62 -20.17 -10.73
C LEU A 49 5.18 -20.86 -9.48
N ASP A 50 5.87 -20.12 -8.62
CA ASP A 50 6.44 -20.65 -7.38
C ASP A 50 5.49 -20.54 -6.17
N CYS A 51 4.26 -20.07 -6.37
CA CYS A 51 3.26 -19.88 -5.31
C CYS A 51 3.72 -18.95 -4.17
N PHE A 52 4.76 -18.14 -4.40
CA PHE A 52 5.35 -17.25 -3.41
C PHE A 52 5.38 -15.81 -3.91
N HIS A 53 5.99 -15.57 -5.06
CA HIS A 53 5.99 -14.23 -5.64
C HIS A 53 4.58 -13.86 -6.11
N LEU A 54 4.27 -12.58 -5.99
CA LEU A 54 3.01 -12.05 -6.51
C LEU A 54 3.06 -12.07 -8.04
N SER A 55 1.94 -12.47 -8.66
CA SER A 55 1.78 -12.42 -10.11
C SER A 55 1.75 -10.99 -10.63
N GLU A 56 1.82 -10.83 -11.94
CA GLU A 56 1.57 -9.54 -12.61
C GLU A 56 0.24 -8.92 -12.16
N ARG A 57 -0.82 -9.72 -12.07
CA ARG A 57 -2.14 -9.26 -11.62
C ARG A 57 -2.09 -8.70 -10.21
N ALA A 58 -1.50 -9.43 -9.26
CA ALA A 58 -1.39 -8.97 -7.88
C ALA A 58 -0.54 -7.70 -7.75
N GLN A 59 0.57 -7.63 -8.51
CA GLN A 59 1.41 -6.43 -8.59
C GLN A 59 0.64 -5.23 -9.14
N ALA A 60 -0.17 -5.43 -10.19
CA ALA A 60 -1.00 -4.38 -10.77
C ALA A 60 -2.04 -3.85 -9.76
N GLU A 61 -2.72 -4.73 -9.01
CA GLU A 61 -3.67 -4.28 -7.99
C GLU A 61 -2.97 -3.50 -6.85
N MET A 62 -1.78 -3.92 -6.44
CA MET A 62 -0.99 -3.16 -5.44
C MET A 62 -0.50 -1.82 -5.98
N ALA A 63 -0.12 -1.73 -7.25
CA ALA A 63 0.29 -0.48 -7.88
C ALA A 63 -0.86 0.53 -7.93
N ILE A 64 -2.08 0.07 -8.25
CA ILE A 64 -3.30 0.90 -8.22
C ILE A 64 -3.60 1.38 -6.80
N ALA A 65 -3.49 0.49 -5.81
CA ALA A 65 -3.72 0.86 -4.43
C ALA A 65 -2.73 1.93 -3.97
N LEU A 66 -1.43 1.77 -4.27
CA LEU A 66 -0.41 2.77 -3.99
C LEU A 66 -0.73 4.11 -4.70
N TRP A 67 -1.08 4.07 -5.98
CA TRP A 67 -1.44 5.25 -6.76
C TRP A 67 -2.60 6.03 -6.13
N ASN A 68 -3.69 5.35 -5.81
CA ASN A 68 -4.84 5.95 -5.15
C ASN A 68 -4.45 6.52 -3.78
N ASN A 69 -3.63 5.79 -3.01
CA ASN A 69 -3.16 6.21 -1.69
C ASN A 69 -2.28 7.47 -1.76
N MET A 70 -1.49 7.66 -2.84
CA MET A 70 -0.73 8.88 -3.09
C MET A 70 -1.62 10.11 -3.30
N LEU A 71 -2.84 9.92 -3.81
CA LEU A 71 -3.82 10.99 -4.05
C LEU A 71 -4.68 11.30 -2.81
N GLU A 72 -4.61 10.48 -1.77
CA GLU A 72 -5.34 10.69 -0.51
C GLU A 72 -4.59 11.63 0.45
N PRO A 73 -5.30 12.45 1.26
CA PRO A 73 -4.68 13.31 2.25
C PRO A 73 -3.81 12.54 3.25
N VAL A 74 -2.68 13.13 3.64
CA VAL A 74 -1.79 12.56 4.69
C VAL A 74 -2.58 12.38 5.99
N GLY A 75 -2.45 11.20 6.61
CA GLY A 75 -3.18 10.84 7.83
C GLY A 75 -4.61 10.29 7.61
N ARG A 76 -5.15 10.38 6.39
CA ARG A 76 -6.46 9.83 6.01
C ARG A 76 -6.36 8.87 4.84
N LYS A 77 -5.30 8.07 4.84
CA LYS A 77 -5.00 7.11 3.78
C LYS A 77 -5.71 5.78 4.02
N THR A 78 -6.20 5.17 2.96
CA THR A 78 -6.82 3.85 2.95
C THR A 78 -5.81 2.79 3.38
N ALA A 79 -6.21 1.92 4.31
CA ALA A 79 -5.34 0.94 4.96
C ALA A 79 -5.54 -0.51 4.45
N PHE A 80 -6.25 -0.67 3.34
CA PHE A 80 -6.55 -1.96 2.71
C PHE A 80 -6.40 -1.85 1.19
N ASN A 81 -6.37 -2.99 0.51
CA ASN A 81 -6.35 -3.05 -0.95
C ASN A 81 -7.60 -3.78 -1.44
N ASP A 82 -8.25 -3.20 -2.45
CA ASP A 82 -9.31 -3.84 -3.21
C ASP A 82 -8.68 -4.65 -4.34
N TYR A 83 -8.75 -5.99 -4.26
CA TYR A 83 -8.19 -6.91 -5.27
C TYR A 83 -9.15 -7.26 -6.42
N THR A 84 -10.31 -6.59 -6.52
CA THR A 84 -11.20 -6.78 -7.67
C THR A 84 -10.51 -6.33 -8.95
N TYR A 85 -10.62 -7.13 -10.02
CA TYR A 85 -10.01 -6.79 -11.31
C TYR A 85 -10.87 -5.78 -12.10
N ASN A 86 -11.12 -4.62 -11.48
CA ASN A 86 -11.89 -3.51 -12.04
C ASN A 86 -10.98 -2.28 -12.16
N ARG A 87 -10.73 -1.81 -13.40
CA ARG A 87 -9.85 -0.67 -13.66
C ARG A 87 -10.52 0.69 -13.43
N SER A 88 -11.84 0.74 -13.29
CA SER A 88 -12.58 1.98 -12.98
C SER A 88 -12.29 2.52 -11.57
N LYS A 89 -11.64 1.73 -10.70
CA LYS A 89 -11.23 2.17 -9.35
C LYS A 89 -9.98 3.05 -9.34
N ILE A 90 -9.27 3.20 -10.46
CA ILE A 90 -8.08 4.06 -10.55
C ILE A 90 -8.53 5.51 -10.44
N HIS A 91 -8.02 6.24 -9.45
CA HIS A 91 -8.33 7.64 -9.28
C HIS A 91 -7.50 8.52 -10.21
N CYS A 92 -8.16 9.48 -10.83
CA CYS A 92 -7.51 10.55 -11.56
C CYS A 92 -7.16 11.69 -10.58
N PRO A 93 -5.99 12.32 -10.70
CA PRO A 93 -5.68 13.54 -9.97
C PRO A 93 -6.72 14.62 -10.27
N THR A 94 -7.20 15.32 -9.24
CA THR A 94 -8.29 16.29 -9.40
C THR A 94 -7.83 17.69 -9.83
N GLN A 95 -6.53 18.01 -9.75
CA GLN A 95 -5.81 19.08 -10.49
C GLN A 95 -4.34 19.17 -10.05
N VAL A 96 -3.51 19.83 -10.88
CA VAL A 96 -2.10 20.22 -10.61
C VAL A 96 -2.04 21.64 -10.05
#